data_AF-M5BSQ7-F1
#
_entry.id   AF-M5BSQ7-F1
#
_cell.length_a   1.000
_cell.length_b   1.000
_cell.length_c   1.000
_cell.angle_alpha   90.00
_cell.angle_beta   90.00
_cell.angle_gamma   90.00
#
_symmetry.space_group_name_H-M   'P 1'
#
loop_
_entity.id
_entity.type
_entity.pdbx_description
1 polymer ?
#
loop_
_entity_poly.entity_id
_entity_poly.type
_entity_poly.pdbx_seq_one_letter_code
_entity_poly.pdbx_strand_id
1 'polypeptide(L)'
;MKNDPFTLLVALDNQGSAGGDLYLDDGESYAHEDGQLVWRQFFAQTAEGGLVIAGDDLVSDNLDRTVDQTALEQYSAENAFAKSIAQVRIGKIVVLGSRKPKAVVNDGVPVEFRYEDGVTFDENKEGRASVLTIKNPGAVVVSTWGLYVQY
;
A
#
# COMPACT_ATOMS: atom_id res chain seq x y z
N MET A 1 -9.84 17.02 -1.09
CA MET A 1 -8.91 15.97 -0.62
C MET A 1 -8.25 15.17 -1.77
N LYS A 2 -8.53 15.47 -3.05
CA LYS A 2 -8.01 14.72 -4.23
C LYS A 2 -6.48 14.60 -4.27
N ASN A 3 -5.75 15.59 -3.73
CA ASN A 3 -4.30 15.63 -3.72
C ASN A 3 -3.67 15.36 -2.34
N ASP A 4 -4.49 14.96 -1.35
CA ASP A 4 -4.00 14.73 0.01
C ASP A 4 -3.29 13.37 0.10
N PRO A 5 -2.25 13.23 0.93
CA PRO A 5 -1.59 11.94 1.13
C PRO A 5 -2.52 10.91 1.76
N PHE A 6 -2.33 9.65 1.35
CA PHE A 6 -3.06 8.51 1.93
C PHE A 6 -2.40 8.02 3.23
N THR A 7 -3.23 7.47 4.11
CA THR A 7 -2.80 6.58 5.18
C THR A 7 -3.21 5.16 4.83
N LEU A 8 -2.26 4.24 4.81
CA LEU A 8 -2.56 2.81 4.70
C LEU A 8 -2.73 2.22 6.10
N LEU A 9 -3.86 1.58 6.35
CA LEU A 9 -4.10 0.77 7.55
C LEU A 9 -3.99 -0.70 7.15
N VAL A 10 -2.97 -1.38 7.67
CA VAL A 10 -2.61 -2.76 7.33
C VAL A 10 -2.89 -3.63 8.55
N ALA A 11 -3.88 -4.51 8.48
CA ALA A 11 -4.18 -5.46 9.53
C ALA A 11 -3.67 -6.85 9.14
N LEU A 12 -2.66 -7.35 9.84
CA LEU A 12 -2.11 -8.68 9.56
C LEU A 12 -3.08 -9.76 10.03
N ASP A 13 -3.24 -10.80 9.20
CA ASP A 13 -3.89 -12.05 9.58
C ASP A 13 -2.98 -12.92 10.46
N ASN A 14 -3.46 -14.09 10.87
CA ASN A 14 -2.71 -15.01 11.72
C ASN A 14 -1.50 -15.68 11.02
N GLN A 15 -1.30 -15.44 9.73
CA GLN A 15 -0.14 -15.88 8.95
C GLN A 15 0.88 -14.75 8.75
N GLY A 16 0.57 -13.53 9.23
CA GLY A 16 1.43 -12.36 9.06
C GLY A 16 1.29 -11.73 7.68
N SER A 17 0.11 -11.90 7.06
CA SER A 17 -0.19 -11.42 5.72
C SER A 17 -1.33 -10.40 5.74
N ALA A 18 -1.33 -9.49 4.78
CA ALA A 18 -2.44 -8.59 4.51
C ALA A 18 -2.43 -8.21 3.03
N GLY A 19 -3.61 -7.94 2.47
CA GLY A 19 -3.77 -7.49 1.09
C GLY A 19 -4.96 -6.57 0.94
N GLY A 20 -4.87 -5.66 -0.03
CA GLY A 20 -5.96 -4.77 -0.41
C GLY A 20 -5.59 -3.97 -1.65
N ASP A 21 -6.51 -3.17 -2.15
CA ASP A 21 -6.32 -2.35 -3.33
C ASP A 21 -6.87 -0.93 -3.16
N LEU A 22 -6.47 -0.05 -4.07
CA LEU A 22 -6.93 1.34 -4.13
C LEU A 22 -7.15 1.72 -5.59
N TYR A 23 -8.40 2.01 -5.93
CA TYR A 23 -8.80 2.55 -7.21
C TYR A 23 -8.99 4.07 -7.12
N LEU A 24 -8.49 4.80 -8.10
CA LEU A 24 -8.59 6.26 -8.23
C LEU A 24 -8.82 6.65 -9.69
N ASP A 25 -9.74 7.60 -9.90
CA ASP A 25 -9.96 8.30 -11.16
C ASP A 25 -10.32 9.78 -10.90
N ASP A 26 -10.81 10.49 -11.92
CA ASP A 26 -11.16 11.90 -11.75
C ASP A 26 -12.39 12.15 -10.88
N GLY A 27 -13.23 11.11 -10.67
CA GLY A 27 -14.47 11.12 -9.89
C GLY A 27 -15.66 11.81 -10.55
N GLU A 28 -15.55 12.23 -11.81
CA GLU A 28 -16.57 13.06 -12.48
C GLU A 28 -16.87 12.68 -13.93
N SER A 29 -15.96 11.99 -14.62
CA SER A 29 -16.12 11.60 -16.02
C SER A 29 -16.03 10.08 -16.24
N TYR A 30 -16.22 9.66 -17.48
CA TYR A 30 -16.03 8.27 -17.93
C TYR A 30 -14.61 8.00 -18.46
N ALA A 31 -13.65 8.91 -18.25
CA ALA A 31 -12.30 8.77 -18.80
C ALA A 31 -11.55 7.52 -18.29
N HIS A 32 -12.00 6.91 -17.18
CA HIS A 32 -11.48 5.63 -16.73
C HIS A 32 -11.77 4.48 -17.70
N GLU A 33 -12.86 4.53 -18.46
CA GLU A 33 -13.17 3.57 -19.55
C GLU A 33 -12.10 3.62 -20.66
N ASP A 34 -11.45 4.78 -20.83
CA ASP A 34 -10.32 5.02 -21.73
C ASP A 34 -8.94 4.88 -21.02
N GLY A 35 -8.90 4.22 -19.86
CA GLY A 35 -7.68 3.94 -19.10
C GLY A 35 -7.11 5.12 -18.31
N GLN A 36 -7.85 6.21 -18.11
CA GLN A 36 -7.43 7.35 -17.28
C GLN A 36 -7.69 7.09 -15.79
N LEU A 37 -7.00 6.10 -15.24
CA LEU A 37 -7.17 5.63 -13.86
C LEU A 37 -5.84 5.24 -13.21
N VAL A 38 -5.88 5.04 -11.90
CA VAL A 38 -4.82 4.42 -11.10
C VAL A 38 -5.45 3.33 -10.23
N TRP A 39 -5.03 2.08 -10.42
CA TRP A 39 -5.47 0.96 -9.59
C TRP A 39 -4.25 0.26 -9.02
N ARG A 40 -4.12 0.31 -7.68
CA ARG A 40 -2.94 -0.17 -6.97
C ARG A 40 -3.30 -1.35 -6.11
N GLN A 41 -2.43 -2.34 -6.05
CA GLN A 41 -2.45 -3.35 -5.01
C GLN A 41 -1.48 -2.95 -3.90
N PHE A 42 -1.85 -3.20 -2.65
CA PHE A 42 -0.95 -3.14 -1.50
C PHE A 42 -0.96 -4.46 -0.78
N PHE A 43 0.21 -4.92 -0.34
CA PHE A 43 0.32 -6.13 0.46
C PHE A 43 1.35 -5.98 1.56
N ALA A 44 1.18 -6.80 2.59
CA ALA A 44 2.18 -7.05 3.60
C ALA A 44 2.34 -8.57 3.76
N GLN A 45 3.58 -9.03 3.87
CA GLN A 45 3.89 -10.46 3.98
C GLN A 45 5.13 -10.65 4.84
N THR A 46 5.04 -11.51 5.86
CA THR A 46 6.23 -11.88 6.64
C THR A 46 7.24 -12.59 5.75
N ALA A 47 8.50 -12.21 5.92
CA ALA A 47 9.66 -12.82 5.27
C ALA A 47 10.68 -13.23 6.34
N GLU A 48 11.77 -13.88 5.92
CA GLU A 48 12.85 -14.24 6.85
C GLU A 48 13.40 -12.99 7.55
N GLY A 49 13.25 -12.93 8.88
CA GLY A 49 13.74 -11.84 9.70
C GLY A 49 12.92 -10.54 9.67
N GLY A 50 11.74 -10.52 9.05
CA GLY A 50 10.99 -9.27 8.90
C GLY A 50 9.63 -9.36 8.24
N LEU A 51 9.14 -8.21 7.79
CA LEU A 51 7.89 -8.02 7.06
C LEU A 51 8.16 -7.13 5.85
N VAL A 52 7.74 -7.59 4.68
CA VAL A 52 7.71 -6.80 3.45
C VAL A 52 6.37 -6.10 3.37
N ILE A 53 6.38 -4.81 3.03
CA ILE A 53 5.18 -4.04 2.69
C ILE A 53 5.43 -3.41 1.33
N ALA A 54 4.54 -3.60 0.37
CA ALA A 54 4.76 -3.10 -0.98
C ALA A 54 3.47 -2.63 -1.64
N GLY A 55 3.64 -1.83 -2.70
CA GLY A 55 2.56 -1.38 -3.56
C GLY A 55 2.93 -1.57 -5.02
N ASP A 56 2.02 -2.17 -5.80
CA ASP A 56 2.22 -2.52 -7.21
C ASP A 56 1.08 -2.03 -8.09
N ASP A 57 1.34 -2.00 -9.41
CA ASP A 57 0.34 -1.61 -10.40
C ASP A 57 -0.58 -2.77 -10.71
N LEU A 58 -1.86 -2.64 -10.35
CA LEU A 58 -2.82 -3.72 -10.56
C LEU A 58 -3.46 -3.65 -11.94
N VAL A 59 -3.41 -2.50 -12.63
CA VAL A 59 -4.02 -2.33 -13.96
C VAL A 59 -3.30 -3.18 -15.01
N SER A 60 -1.98 -3.10 -15.05
CA SER A 60 -1.16 -3.81 -16.04
C SER A 60 -1.37 -5.33 -15.99
N ASP A 61 -1.67 -5.87 -14.81
CA ASP A 61 -1.92 -7.30 -14.61
C ASP A 61 -3.37 -7.71 -14.86
N ASN A 62 -4.30 -6.75 -15.05
CA ASN A 62 -5.74 -6.98 -15.17
C ASN A 62 -6.39 -6.17 -16.30
N LEU A 63 -5.70 -6.03 -17.44
CA LEU A 63 -6.23 -5.29 -18.61
C LEU A 63 -7.50 -5.90 -19.19
N ASP A 64 -7.69 -7.21 -19.05
CA ASP A 64 -8.86 -7.95 -19.51
C ASP A 64 -10.07 -7.82 -18.56
N ARG A 65 -9.85 -7.29 -17.33
CA ARG A 65 -10.86 -7.13 -16.28
C ARG A 65 -10.48 -5.96 -15.36
N THR A 66 -10.91 -4.74 -15.68
CA THR A 66 -10.82 -3.65 -14.69
C THR A 66 -11.85 -3.79 -13.58
N VAL A 67 -11.83 -2.87 -12.61
CA VAL A 67 -12.71 -2.86 -11.42
C VAL A 67 -14.21 -2.97 -11.78
N ASP A 68 -14.60 -2.60 -12.99
CA ASP A 68 -15.95 -2.64 -13.55
C ASP A 68 -16.21 -3.78 -14.56
N GLN A 69 -15.25 -4.70 -14.74
CA GLN A 69 -15.26 -5.76 -15.76
C GLN A 69 -15.21 -5.27 -17.22
N THR A 70 -14.88 -4.01 -17.44
CA THR A 70 -14.57 -3.51 -18.77
C THR A 70 -13.14 -3.94 -19.14
N ALA A 71 -12.93 -4.36 -20.38
CA ALA A 71 -11.57 -4.58 -20.87
C ALA A 71 -11.01 -3.24 -21.33
N LEU A 72 -9.81 -2.87 -20.87
CA LEU A 72 -9.12 -1.69 -21.38
C LEU A 72 -8.41 -2.07 -22.67
N GLU A 73 -8.87 -1.53 -23.79
CA GLU A 73 -8.16 -1.68 -25.07
C GLU A 73 -6.78 -1.01 -25.03
N GLN A 74 -6.64 0.06 -24.25
CA GLN A 74 -5.40 0.82 -24.09
C GLN A 74 -5.22 1.28 -22.64
N TYR A 75 -4.03 1.04 -22.08
CA TYR A 75 -3.64 1.54 -20.77
C TYR A 75 -2.20 2.03 -20.80
N SER A 76 -1.92 3.07 -20.03
CA SER A 76 -0.58 3.53 -19.72
C SER A 76 -0.50 3.94 -18.24
N ALA A 77 0.53 3.48 -17.54
CA ALA A 77 0.85 3.96 -16.20
C ALA A 77 1.15 5.47 -16.16
N GLU A 78 1.43 6.09 -17.31
CA GLU A 78 1.65 7.54 -17.46
C GLU A 78 0.43 8.27 -18.06
N ASN A 79 -0.78 7.75 -17.86
CA ASN A 79 -2.01 8.39 -18.31
C ASN A 79 -2.19 9.80 -17.68
N ALA A 80 -3.08 10.61 -18.25
CA ALA A 80 -3.25 12.00 -17.85
C ALA A 80 -3.71 12.11 -16.38
N PHE A 81 -4.54 11.18 -15.92
CA PHE A 81 -4.98 11.14 -14.53
C PHE A 81 -3.81 10.83 -13.59
N ALA A 82 -3.00 9.80 -13.86
CA ALA A 82 -1.81 9.46 -13.08
C ALA A 82 -0.83 10.65 -12.99
N LYS A 83 -0.62 11.37 -14.09
CA LYS A 83 0.19 12.60 -14.14
C LYS A 83 -0.37 13.71 -13.26
N SER A 84 -1.70 13.84 -13.19
CA SER A 84 -2.36 14.86 -12.37
C SER A 84 -2.20 14.65 -10.87
N ILE A 85 -1.99 13.39 -10.44
CA ILE A 85 -1.80 13.00 -9.03
C ILE A 85 -0.38 12.49 -8.73
N ALA A 86 0.60 12.75 -9.60
CA ALA A 86 1.96 12.22 -9.46
C ALA A 86 2.65 12.60 -8.13
N GLN A 87 2.23 13.70 -7.51
CA GLN A 87 2.71 14.16 -6.21
C GLN A 87 2.03 13.49 -5.01
N VAL A 88 0.96 12.72 -5.20
CA VAL A 88 0.17 12.13 -4.10
C VAL A 88 0.95 10.97 -3.50
N ARG A 89 1.19 11.06 -2.19
CA ARG A 89 2.06 10.14 -1.45
C ARG A 89 1.26 9.19 -0.57
N ILE A 90 1.89 8.09 -0.21
CA ILE A 90 1.55 7.40 1.04
C ILE A 90 2.26 8.17 2.17
N GLY A 91 1.49 8.93 2.94
CA GLY A 91 2.04 9.76 4.03
C GLY A 91 2.30 8.96 5.30
N LYS A 92 1.56 7.86 5.50
CA LYS A 92 1.64 7.04 6.71
C LYS A 92 1.21 5.61 6.42
N ILE A 93 1.89 4.66 7.05
CA ILE A 93 1.48 3.26 7.11
C ILE A 93 1.31 2.89 8.58
N VAL A 94 0.17 2.29 8.92
CA VAL A 94 -0.13 1.78 10.25
C VAL A 94 -0.34 0.28 10.14
N VAL A 95 0.55 -0.52 10.74
CA VAL A 95 0.46 -1.98 10.77
C VAL A 95 -0.05 -2.42 12.12
N LEU A 96 -1.15 -3.18 12.13
CA LEU A 96 -1.73 -3.80 13.32
C LEU A 96 -1.24 -5.24 13.43
N GLY A 97 -0.83 -5.65 14.63
CA GLY A 97 -0.35 -7.01 14.89
C GLY A 97 1.10 -7.25 14.49
N SER A 98 1.88 -6.21 14.11
CA SER A 98 3.30 -6.37 13.79
C SER A 98 4.12 -6.82 15.00
N ARG A 99 5.15 -7.64 14.79
CA ARG A 99 6.23 -7.79 15.78
C ARG A 99 6.99 -6.48 15.97
N LYS A 100 7.71 -6.34 17.09
CA LYS A 100 8.52 -5.16 17.41
C LYS A 100 9.67 -5.02 16.41
N PRO A 101 9.74 -3.93 15.64
CA PRO A 101 10.81 -3.73 14.67
C PRO A 101 12.11 -3.25 15.31
N LYS A 102 13.23 -3.68 14.74
CA LYS A 102 14.58 -3.12 14.96
C LYS A 102 14.86 -1.96 14.02
N ALA A 103 14.39 -2.05 12.78
CA ALA A 103 14.56 -1.04 11.74
C ALA A 103 13.42 -1.11 10.72
N VAL A 104 13.17 -0.01 10.03
CA VAL A 104 12.34 0.06 8.83
C VAL A 104 13.18 0.72 7.74
N VAL A 105 13.25 0.11 6.57
CA VAL A 105 14.04 0.60 5.44
C VAL A 105 13.22 0.64 4.16
N ASN A 106 13.46 1.67 3.35
CA ASN A 106 13.04 1.76 1.96
C ASN A 106 14.29 1.88 1.09
N ASP A 107 14.56 0.91 0.23
CA ASP A 107 15.77 0.86 -0.61
C ASP A 107 17.08 1.12 0.17
N GLY A 108 17.18 0.54 1.38
CA GLY A 108 18.33 0.69 2.27
C GLY A 108 18.37 2.01 3.05
N VAL A 109 17.47 2.95 2.79
CA VAL A 109 17.33 4.21 3.53
C VAL A 109 16.44 3.99 4.77
N PRO A 110 16.92 4.29 5.98
CA PRO A 110 16.11 4.19 7.20
C PRO A 110 14.88 5.11 7.15
N VAL A 111 13.75 4.60 7.61
CA VAL A 111 12.48 5.32 7.69
C VAL A 111 12.06 5.47 9.16
N GLU A 112 11.55 6.65 9.53
CA GLU A 112 11.06 6.92 10.88
C GLU A 112 9.83 6.07 11.18
N PHE A 113 9.84 5.42 12.35
CA PHE A 113 8.70 4.66 12.85
C PHE A 113 8.49 4.83 14.35
N ARG A 114 7.28 4.50 14.79
CA ARG A 114 6.89 4.35 16.20
C ARG A 114 6.26 2.98 16.38
N TYR A 115 6.55 2.33 17.51
CA TYR A 115 5.95 1.06 17.87
C TYR A 115 5.26 1.17 19.24
N GLU A 116 4.06 0.60 19.33
CA GLU A 116 3.31 0.43 20.58
C GLU A 116 3.10 -1.06 20.82
N ASP A 117 3.46 -1.51 22.02
CA ASP A 117 3.30 -2.91 22.43
C ASP A 117 1.83 -3.33 22.43
N GLY A 118 1.59 -4.61 22.12
CA GLY A 118 0.25 -5.21 22.07
C GLY A 118 0.34 -6.66 21.59
N VAL A 119 -0.81 -7.24 21.23
CA VAL A 119 -0.91 -8.59 20.65
C VAL A 119 -0.33 -8.59 19.25
N THR A 120 0.62 -9.48 18.97
CA THR A 120 1.17 -9.69 17.62
C THR A 120 0.35 -10.74 16.87
N PHE A 121 0.46 -10.74 15.54
CA PHE A 121 -0.36 -11.57 14.63
C PHE A 121 -0.28 -13.08 14.90
N ASP A 122 0.83 -13.53 15.49
CA ASP A 122 1.15 -14.93 15.80
C ASP A 122 0.80 -15.34 17.23
N GLU A 123 0.23 -14.44 18.02
CA GLU A 123 -0.18 -14.73 19.39
C GLU A 123 -1.66 -15.10 19.47
N ASN A 124 -1.95 -16.30 19.98
CA ASN A 124 -3.33 -16.75 20.24
C ASN A 124 -3.83 -16.22 21.59
N LYS A 125 -3.90 -14.90 21.74
CA LYS A 125 -4.42 -14.23 22.94
C LYS A 125 -5.29 -13.04 22.57
N GLU A 126 -6.32 -12.79 23.37
CA GLU A 126 -7.13 -11.59 23.23
C GLU A 126 -6.39 -10.35 23.75
N GLY A 127 -6.67 -9.19 23.17
CA GLY A 127 -6.11 -7.92 23.61
C GLY A 127 -6.01 -6.90 22.50
N ARG A 128 -5.53 -5.69 22.85
CA ARG A 128 -5.22 -4.66 21.87
C ARG A 128 -4.03 -5.11 21.01
N ALA A 129 -4.18 -5.09 19.70
CA ALA A 129 -3.09 -5.38 18.76
C ALA A 129 -1.90 -4.42 18.96
N SER A 130 -0.69 -4.92 18.73
CA SER A 130 0.49 -4.06 18.59
C SER A 130 0.30 -3.10 17.40
N VAL A 131 0.93 -1.92 17.47
CA VAL A 131 0.80 -0.90 16.44
C VAL A 131 2.17 -0.41 15.99
N LEU A 132 2.51 -0.67 14.74
CA LEU A 132 3.66 -0.07 14.07
C LEU A 132 3.18 1.09 13.18
N THR A 133 3.61 2.31 13.47
CA THR A 133 3.35 3.49 12.63
C THR A 133 4.62 3.91 11.92
N ILE A 134 4.62 3.86 10.59
CA ILE A 134 5.71 4.33 9.71
C ILE A 134 5.27 5.68 9.13
N LYS A 135 6.07 6.73 9.32
CA LYS A 135 5.77 8.07 8.81
C LYS A 135 6.61 8.36 7.57
N ASN A 136 5.99 8.97 6.56
CA ASN A 136 6.64 9.37 5.32
C ASN A 136 7.52 8.24 4.72
N PRO A 137 6.92 7.08 4.37
CA PRO A 137 7.65 5.92 3.86
C PRO A 137 8.47 6.15 2.59
N GLY A 138 8.38 7.31 1.94
CA GLY A 138 9.00 7.57 0.64
C GLY A 138 8.23 6.97 -0.54
N ALA A 139 7.00 6.50 -0.30
CA ALA A 139 6.14 5.88 -1.30
C ALA A 139 5.20 6.89 -1.97
N VAL A 140 5.04 6.76 -3.28
CA VAL A 140 4.13 7.56 -4.12
C VAL A 140 3.01 6.65 -4.62
N VAL A 141 1.76 7.13 -4.65
CA VAL A 141 0.60 6.28 -4.95
C VAL A 141 0.63 5.71 -6.37
N VAL A 142 1.21 6.44 -7.34
CA VAL A 142 1.27 6.04 -8.74
C VAL A 142 2.47 5.15 -9.10
N SER A 143 3.36 4.89 -8.15
CA SER A 143 4.62 4.16 -8.41
C SER A 143 4.66 2.83 -7.67
N THR A 144 5.42 1.88 -8.21
CA THR A 144 5.79 0.67 -7.45
C THR A 144 6.81 1.02 -6.38
N TRP A 145 6.66 0.44 -5.18
CA TRP A 145 7.56 0.65 -4.06
C TRP A 145 7.55 -0.54 -3.10
N GLY A 146 8.63 -0.69 -2.33
CA GLY A 146 8.76 -1.70 -1.28
C GLY A 146 9.42 -1.15 -0.03
N LEU A 147 8.97 -1.63 1.13
CA LEU A 147 9.55 -1.37 2.45
C LEU A 147 9.84 -2.70 3.12
N TYR A 148 10.95 -2.74 3.84
CA TYR A 148 11.30 -3.86 4.68
C TYR A 148 11.33 -3.43 6.14
N VAL A 149 10.55 -4.13 6.96
CA VAL A 149 10.53 -4.00 8.41
C VAL A 149 11.36 -5.14 8.99
N GLN A 150 12.49 -4.82 9.59
CA GLN A 150 13.35 -5.81 10.25
C GLN A 150 12.87 -6.05 11.68
N TYR A 151 12.68 -7.30 12.08
CA TYR A 151 12.35 -7.71 13.45
C TYR A 151 13.59 -8.09 14.26
#